data_AF-A0A1M6FN36-F1
#
_entry.id   AF-A0A1M6FN36-F1
#
_cell.length_a   1.000
_cell.length_b   1.000
_cell.length_c   1.000
_cell.angle_alpha   90.00
_cell.angle_beta   90.00
_cell.angle_gamma   90.00
#
_symmetry.space_group_name_H-M   'P 1'
#
loop_
_entity.id
_entity.type
_entity.pdbx_description
1 polymer ?
#
loop_
_entity_poly.entity_id
_entity_poly.type
_entity_poly.pdbx_seq_one_letter_code
_entity_poly.pdbx_strand_id
1 'polypeptide(L)'
;MKVKKSLLNIGKEEFMVIEFNYPRGNLEPISIYAKDKIIIYLDRISYSVTTGSLNIIPSNKVYNKLYIISTDKLDFNFNINEDTFSSINIKANLNDFDINNLLYLLTYDEYVKGNQKRALDILSYNLKDKYLTNLVKDSFTVKERKRASEHLLSACHNRKIKLSDKWSKARMLEGRLESSKTLSSKFCIMELLNVLSEDDAKFVPLTQKEYKRIGKKIVDNYNAFKPDRENKMFSNFKDLVFTKEKLNVSIRYPISGYVTINPRLCKKVGLSTNKFKAKIYREQTIIKDAEINSNIIKALVTNKTLNYLKSLDIKDLFVIYDKNYYSLLGYTLIYINLYRLPIINSNYILKGNNLDELLEIVYTQRINECKLKVTKFFMDKLPLPSIDTGYTINQKELLESYGLDYKGIYNGIDNNISQEINSSYSYKIFDFYIKGFSTLPKVESVINKIKMLKKLNKAEVIMADYINWLENNNIIASYDDLKKLFNEQKDIILTNIRLLTEIKLIKVLTGDFWNGLELSTNGNYIYKKNEKTLVIKVLTKTIEI
;
A
#
# COMPACT_ATOMS: atom_id res chain seq x y z
N MET A 1 -44.91 -5.10 -24.54
CA MET A 1 -43.56 -4.93 -23.95
C MET A 1 -42.90 -3.70 -24.58
N LYS A 2 -42.19 -2.85 -23.83
CA LYS A 2 -41.50 -1.67 -24.41
C LYS A 2 -40.01 -1.94 -24.45
N VAL A 3 -39.45 -1.94 -25.66
CA VAL A 3 -38.03 -2.16 -25.93
C VAL A 3 -37.42 -0.88 -26.47
N LYS A 4 -36.27 -0.46 -25.95
CA LYS A 4 -35.56 0.75 -26.38
C LYS A 4 -34.09 0.45 -26.65
N LYS A 5 -33.46 1.21 -27.55
CA LYS A 5 -32.05 1.07 -27.95
C LYS A 5 -31.36 2.42 -27.91
N SER A 6 -30.10 2.47 -27.47
CA SER A 6 -29.26 3.67 -27.61
C SER A 6 -27.79 3.28 -27.71
N LEU A 7 -27.01 4.16 -28.34
CA LEU A 7 -25.55 4.12 -28.27
C LEU A 7 -25.11 4.93 -27.06
N LEU A 8 -24.24 4.35 -26.24
CA LEU A 8 -23.76 4.91 -25.00
C LEU A 8 -22.24 4.88 -25.01
N ASN A 9 -21.62 6.05 -24.87
CA ASN A 9 -20.19 6.09 -24.60
C ASN A 9 -19.97 5.83 -23.11
N ILE A 10 -19.06 4.94 -22.75
CA ILE A 10 -18.56 4.79 -21.38
C ILE A 10 -17.05 5.04 -21.44
N GLY A 11 -16.60 6.16 -20.89
CA GLY A 11 -15.23 6.63 -21.14
C GLY A 11 -14.99 6.91 -22.63
N LYS A 12 -14.06 6.17 -23.25
CA LYS A 12 -13.73 6.26 -24.69
C LYS A 12 -14.35 5.16 -25.55
N GLU A 13 -15.01 4.19 -24.93
CA GLU A 13 -15.61 3.04 -25.60
C GLU A 13 -17.09 3.31 -25.84
N GLU A 14 -17.61 2.89 -27.00
CA GLU A 14 -19.02 3.06 -27.38
C GLU A 14 -19.72 1.71 -27.31
N PHE A 15 -20.88 1.69 -26.66
CA PHE A 15 -21.67 0.50 -26.37
C PHE A 15 -23.06 0.61 -26.99
N MET A 16 -23.58 -0.49 -27.50
CA MET A 16 -25.00 -0.60 -27.82
C MET A 16 -25.74 -1.09 -26.56
N VAL A 17 -26.75 -0.33 -26.13
CA VAL A 17 -27.57 -0.64 -24.96
C VAL A 17 -29.00 -0.87 -25.39
N ILE A 18 -29.59 -1.97 -24.94
CA ILE A 18 -31.01 -2.29 -25.13
C ILE A 18 -31.69 -2.36 -23.76
N GLU A 19 -32.72 -1.54 -23.54
CA GLU A 19 -33.57 -1.61 -22.35
C GLU A 19 -34.85 -2.39 -22.65
N PHE A 20 -35.17 -3.33 -21.75
CA PHE A 20 -36.44 -4.03 -21.66
C PHE A 20 -37.15 -3.66 -20.37
N ASN A 21 -38.38 -3.13 -20.50
CA ASN A 21 -39.28 -3.01 -19.35
C ASN A 21 -40.21 -4.21 -19.31
N TYR A 22 -40.03 -5.05 -18.31
CA TYR A 22 -40.92 -6.18 -18.07
C TYR A 22 -42.27 -5.66 -17.54
N PRO A 23 -43.42 -6.17 -18.03
CA PRO A 23 -44.72 -5.65 -17.64
C PRO A 23 -44.94 -5.70 -16.12
N ARG A 24 -45.57 -4.65 -15.58
CA ARG A 24 -45.96 -4.62 -14.16
C ARG A 24 -46.96 -5.74 -13.88
N GLY A 25 -46.84 -6.39 -12.73
CA GLY A 25 -47.77 -7.41 -12.26
C GLY A 25 -47.35 -8.87 -12.46
N ASN A 26 -46.40 -9.14 -13.35
CA ASN A 26 -46.00 -10.50 -13.72
C ASN A 26 -44.74 -10.95 -12.96
N LEU A 27 -44.83 -12.05 -12.22
CA LEU A 27 -43.73 -12.64 -11.41
C LEU A 27 -43.17 -13.91 -12.08
N GLU A 28 -43.47 -14.12 -13.36
CA GLU A 28 -42.98 -15.27 -14.10
C GLU A 28 -41.45 -15.24 -14.22
N PRO A 29 -40.80 -16.41 -14.22
CA PRO A 29 -39.37 -16.52 -14.49
C PRO A 29 -39.01 -15.85 -15.84
N ILE A 30 -37.93 -15.09 -15.83
CA ILE A 30 -37.37 -14.46 -17.02
C ILE A 30 -36.03 -15.14 -17.30
N SER A 31 -35.93 -15.81 -18.45
CA SER A 31 -34.71 -16.41 -18.96
C SER A 31 -34.20 -15.60 -20.13
N ILE A 32 -32.92 -15.24 -20.14
CA ILE A 32 -32.36 -14.36 -21.16
C ILE A 32 -31.06 -14.95 -21.65
N TYR A 33 -30.88 -14.91 -22.97
CA TYR A 33 -29.65 -15.33 -23.62
C TYR A 33 -29.22 -14.29 -24.64
N ALA A 34 -28.00 -13.78 -24.46
CA ALA A 34 -27.34 -12.85 -25.37
C ALA A 34 -25.84 -13.18 -25.38
N LYS A 35 -25.39 -13.93 -26.38
CA LYS A 35 -24.03 -14.48 -26.47
C LYS A 35 -22.96 -13.38 -26.34
N ASP A 36 -22.05 -13.58 -25.39
CA ASP A 36 -20.92 -12.68 -25.09
C ASP A 36 -21.34 -11.23 -24.75
N LYS A 37 -22.61 -11.00 -24.39
CA LYS A 37 -23.13 -9.67 -24.01
C LYS A 37 -23.35 -9.58 -22.51
N ILE A 38 -23.22 -8.36 -21.96
CA ILE A 38 -23.48 -8.10 -20.55
C ILE A 38 -24.98 -7.90 -20.37
N ILE A 39 -25.56 -8.64 -19.43
CA ILE A 39 -26.98 -8.57 -19.07
C ILE A 39 -27.08 -8.01 -17.65
N ILE A 40 -27.87 -6.95 -17.49
CA ILE A 40 -28.12 -6.31 -16.20
C ILE A 40 -29.60 -6.36 -15.90
N TYR A 41 -29.96 -6.90 -14.74
CA TYR A 41 -31.30 -6.83 -14.20
C TYR A 41 -31.33 -5.89 -13.00
N LEU A 42 -32.34 -5.03 -12.93
CA LEU A 42 -32.57 -4.11 -11.83
C LEU A 42 -34.01 -4.20 -11.37
N ASP A 43 -34.21 -4.41 -10.07
CA ASP A 43 -35.49 -4.17 -9.41
C ASP A 43 -35.39 -3.02 -8.38
N ARG A 44 -36.44 -2.84 -7.57
CA ARG A 44 -36.49 -1.77 -6.56
C ARG A 44 -35.48 -1.93 -5.41
N ILE A 45 -35.04 -3.15 -5.14
CA ILE A 45 -34.29 -3.56 -3.95
C ILE A 45 -32.94 -4.21 -4.30
N SER A 46 -32.83 -4.86 -5.46
CA SER A 46 -31.70 -5.68 -5.87
C SER A 46 -31.32 -5.41 -7.33
N TYR A 47 -30.13 -5.88 -7.72
CA TYR A 47 -29.67 -5.90 -9.09
C TYR A 47 -28.82 -7.16 -9.34
N SER A 48 -28.68 -7.55 -10.59
CA SER A 48 -27.82 -8.67 -11.03
C SER A 48 -27.10 -8.29 -12.33
N VAL A 49 -25.85 -8.74 -12.48
CA VAL A 49 -25.03 -8.53 -13.68
C VAL A 49 -24.40 -9.87 -14.08
N THR A 50 -24.65 -10.32 -15.30
CA THR A 50 -24.08 -11.55 -15.86
C THR A 50 -23.63 -11.35 -17.30
N THR A 51 -22.90 -12.32 -17.85
CA THR A 51 -22.52 -12.34 -19.27
C THR A 51 -23.13 -13.58 -19.92
N GLY A 52 -23.69 -13.44 -21.13
CA GLY A 52 -24.19 -14.57 -21.90
C GLY A 52 -25.63 -14.95 -21.55
N SER A 53 -25.92 -15.24 -20.28
CA SER A 53 -27.26 -15.66 -19.85
C SER A 53 -27.66 -15.17 -18.46
N LEU A 54 -28.95 -14.96 -18.25
CA LEU A 54 -29.55 -14.64 -16.96
C LEU A 54 -30.89 -15.35 -16.79
N ASN A 55 -31.05 -16.10 -15.70
CA ASN A 55 -32.35 -16.61 -15.27
C ASN A 55 -32.70 -15.96 -13.93
N ILE A 56 -33.83 -15.28 -13.88
CA ILE A 56 -34.26 -14.55 -12.69
C ILE A 56 -35.76 -14.65 -12.47
N ILE A 57 -36.16 -14.73 -11.21
CA ILE A 57 -37.57 -14.60 -10.79
C ILE A 57 -37.74 -13.18 -10.26
N PRO A 58 -38.59 -12.34 -10.88
CA PRO A 58 -38.77 -10.97 -10.41
C PRO A 58 -39.23 -10.93 -8.96
N SER A 59 -38.56 -10.12 -8.13
CA SER A 59 -38.90 -9.99 -6.70
C SER A 59 -40.04 -8.98 -6.46
N ASN A 60 -40.38 -8.17 -7.47
CA ASN A 60 -41.30 -7.05 -7.34
C ASN A 60 -42.20 -6.92 -8.59
N LYS A 61 -43.48 -6.56 -8.41
CA LYS A 61 -44.43 -6.35 -9.51
C LYS A 61 -44.35 -4.96 -10.15
N VAL A 62 -43.63 -4.01 -9.56
CA VAL A 62 -43.75 -2.57 -9.88
C VAL A 62 -42.60 -2.03 -10.73
N TYR A 63 -41.39 -2.57 -10.56
CA TYR A 63 -40.18 -2.05 -11.20
C TYR A 63 -39.20 -3.19 -11.48
N ASN A 64 -39.18 -3.66 -12.73
CA ASN A 64 -38.21 -4.63 -13.24
C ASN A 64 -37.68 -4.12 -14.57
N LYS A 65 -36.40 -3.75 -14.58
CA LYS A 65 -35.72 -3.28 -15.77
C LYS A 65 -34.60 -4.23 -16.13
N LEU A 66 -34.44 -4.43 -17.42
CA LEU A 66 -33.36 -5.22 -17.95
C LEU A 66 -32.59 -4.43 -18.99
N TYR A 67 -31.28 -4.54 -18.97
CA TYR A 67 -30.36 -3.99 -19.94
C TYR A 67 -29.53 -5.10 -20.58
N ILE A 68 -29.36 -5.04 -21.89
CA ILE A 68 -28.37 -5.84 -22.63
C ILE A 68 -27.37 -4.87 -23.22
N ILE A 69 -26.08 -5.08 -22.94
CA ILE A 69 -24.99 -4.19 -23.34
C ILE A 69 -24.02 -4.98 -24.23
N SER A 70 -23.79 -4.45 -25.43
CA SER A 70 -22.80 -4.97 -26.38
C SER A 70 -21.64 -3.99 -26.53
N THR A 71 -20.42 -4.52 -26.47
CA THR A 71 -19.17 -3.84 -26.85
C THR A 71 -19.05 -3.63 -28.35
N ASP A 72 -19.76 -4.43 -29.13
CA ASP A 72 -19.70 -4.42 -30.58
C ASP A 72 -20.87 -3.58 -31.07
N LYS A 73 -20.60 -2.60 -31.93
CA LYS A 73 -21.63 -1.71 -32.52
C LYS A 73 -22.53 -2.43 -33.53
N LEU A 74 -22.23 -3.70 -33.80
CA LEU A 74 -22.98 -4.54 -34.72
C LEU A 74 -24.31 -4.93 -34.11
N ASP A 75 -25.33 -5.02 -34.95
CA ASP A 75 -26.60 -5.57 -34.55
C ASP A 75 -26.47 -7.05 -34.18
N PHE A 76 -27.26 -7.47 -33.19
CA PHE A 76 -27.24 -8.83 -32.66
C PHE A 76 -28.65 -9.31 -32.32
N ASN A 77 -28.80 -10.62 -32.30
CA ASN A 77 -30.02 -11.28 -31.85
C ASN A 77 -29.85 -11.77 -30.41
N PHE A 78 -30.95 -11.83 -29.67
CA PHE A 78 -30.98 -12.32 -28.31
C PHE A 78 -32.37 -12.86 -27.99
N ASN A 79 -32.44 -13.67 -26.95
CA ASN A 79 -33.66 -14.38 -26.56
C ASN A 79 -34.12 -13.90 -25.20
N ILE A 80 -35.43 -13.70 -25.05
CA ILE A 80 -36.08 -13.53 -23.76
C ILE A 80 -37.19 -14.56 -23.71
N ASN A 81 -37.06 -15.50 -22.78
CA ASN A 81 -37.83 -16.73 -22.73
C ASN A 81 -37.75 -17.46 -24.09
N GLU A 82 -38.89 -17.74 -24.70
CA GLU A 82 -38.99 -18.43 -26.00
C GLU A 82 -38.93 -17.44 -27.18
N ASP A 83 -39.06 -16.14 -26.94
CA ASP A 83 -39.11 -15.11 -27.97
C ASP A 83 -37.70 -14.68 -28.40
N THR A 84 -37.51 -14.55 -29.71
CA THR A 84 -36.26 -14.05 -30.32
C THR A 84 -36.42 -12.62 -30.78
N PHE A 85 -35.49 -11.75 -30.37
CA PHE A 85 -35.47 -10.33 -30.70
C PHE A 85 -34.21 -9.99 -31.51
N SER A 86 -34.31 -8.96 -32.34
CA SER A 86 -33.18 -8.41 -33.10
C SER A 86 -32.99 -6.93 -32.81
N SER A 87 -31.76 -6.53 -32.50
CA SER A 87 -31.43 -5.14 -32.16
C SER A 87 -31.67 -4.15 -33.30
N ILE A 88 -31.70 -4.60 -34.55
CA ILE A 88 -31.95 -3.75 -35.72
C ILE A 88 -33.40 -3.26 -35.78
N ASN A 89 -34.33 -4.05 -35.23
CA ASN A 89 -35.77 -3.76 -35.28
C ASN A 89 -36.23 -2.79 -34.18
N ILE A 90 -35.34 -2.40 -33.26
CA ILE A 90 -35.66 -1.56 -32.11
C ILE A 90 -35.45 -0.09 -32.49
N LYS A 91 -36.55 0.65 -32.70
CA LYS A 91 -36.53 2.06 -33.13
C LYS A 91 -36.67 3.08 -31.99
N ALA A 92 -37.16 2.66 -30.82
CA ALA A 92 -37.36 3.57 -29.70
C ALA A 92 -36.05 3.84 -28.97
N ASN A 93 -35.77 5.10 -28.61
CA ASN A 93 -34.55 5.49 -27.90
C ASN A 93 -34.74 5.47 -26.37
N LEU A 94 -33.68 5.18 -25.62
CA LEU A 94 -33.67 5.38 -24.17
C LEU A 94 -33.70 6.89 -23.87
N ASN A 95 -34.36 7.26 -22.77
CA ASN A 95 -34.29 8.63 -22.25
C ASN A 95 -33.10 8.78 -21.29
N ASP A 96 -32.72 10.03 -21.00
CA ASP A 96 -31.59 10.35 -20.13
C ASP A 96 -31.74 9.77 -18.71
N PHE A 97 -32.97 9.67 -18.20
CA PHE A 97 -33.21 9.12 -16.86
C PHE A 97 -32.87 7.62 -16.79
N ASP A 98 -33.28 6.87 -17.82
CA ASP A 98 -33.02 5.44 -17.98
C ASP A 98 -31.52 5.18 -18.18
N ILE A 99 -30.87 5.99 -19.03
CA ILE A 99 -29.41 5.95 -19.22
C ILE A 99 -28.67 6.23 -17.91
N ASN A 100 -29.07 7.27 -17.17
CA ASN A 100 -28.43 7.60 -15.90
C ASN A 100 -28.59 6.47 -14.86
N ASN A 101 -29.75 5.80 -14.79
CA ASN A 101 -29.93 4.65 -13.90
C ASN A 101 -28.95 3.52 -14.23
N LEU A 102 -28.81 3.20 -15.51
CA LEU A 102 -27.86 2.20 -15.98
C LEU A 102 -26.41 2.59 -15.63
N LEU A 103 -26.04 3.85 -15.88
CA LEU A 103 -24.69 4.33 -15.60
C LEU A 103 -24.35 4.25 -14.10
N TYR A 104 -25.26 4.63 -13.19
CA TYR A 104 -25.01 4.46 -11.74
C TYR A 104 -24.85 3.00 -11.33
N LEU A 105 -25.61 2.08 -11.94
CA LEU A 105 -25.46 0.64 -11.70
C LEU A 105 -24.12 0.11 -12.16
N LEU A 106 -23.71 0.47 -13.38
CA LEU A 106 -22.41 0.11 -13.92
C LEU A 106 -21.29 0.66 -13.04
N THR A 107 -21.40 1.92 -12.60
CA THR A 107 -20.43 2.49 -11.64
C THR A 107 -20.33 1.66 -10.36
N TYR A 108 -21.47 1.28 -9.76
CA TYR A 108 -21.47 0.50 -8.53
C TYR A 108 -20.83 -0.89 -8.73
N ASP A 109 -21.21 -1.59 -9.80
CA ASP A 109 -20.67 -2.91 -10.13
C ASP A 109 -19.16 -2.86 -10.38
N GLU A 110 -18.69 -1.92 -11.21
CA GLU A 110 -17.27 -1.71 -11.47
C GLU A 110 -16.51 -1.35 -10.17
N TYR A 111 -17.10 -0.51 -9.32
CA TYR A 111 -16.47 -0.12 -8.06
C TYR A 111 -16.32 -1.28 -7.07
N VAL A 112 -17.35 -2.13 -6.93
CA VAL A 112 -17.33 -3.30 -6.05
C VAL A 112 -16.41 -4.40 -6.60
N LYS A 113 -16.32 -4.54 -7.93
CA LYS A 113 -15.34 -5.43 -8.60
C LYS A 113 -13.89 -4.94 -8.48
N GLY A 114 -13.67 -3.71 -8.00
CA GLY A 114 -12.33 -3.13 -7.83
C GLY A 114 -11.84 -2.29 -9.02
N ASN A 115 -12.65 -2.15 -10.08
CA ASN A 115 -12.35 -1.36 -11.27
C ASN A 115 -12.62 0.14 -11.04
N GLN A 116 -11.98 0.73 -10.02
CA GLN A 116 -12.21 2.10 -9.57
C GLN A 116 -12.01 3.14 -10.69
N LYS A 117 -11.05 2.91 -11.60
CA LYS A 117 -10.83 3.79 -12.76
C LYS A 117 -12.08 3.87 -13.65
N ARG A 118 -12.65 2.71 -14.01
CA ARG A 118 -13.85 2.65 -14.87
C ARG A 118 -15.07 3.26 -14.18
N ALA A 119 -15.23 3.00 -12.88
CA ALA A 119 -16.25 3.67 -12.07
C ALA A 119 -16.10 5.20 -12.07
N LEU A 120 -14.88 5.71 -11.93
CA LEU A 120 -14.59 7.15 -12.02
C LEU A 120 -14.81 7.71 -13.42
N ASP A 121 -14.47 6.96 -14.47
CA ASP A 121 -14.70 7.39 -15.85
C ASP A 121 -16.20 7.58 -16.10
N ILE A 122 -17.03 6.63 -15.67
CA ILE A 122 -18.50 6.74 -15.75
C ILE A 122 -19.00 7.94 -14.94
N LEU A 123 -18.57 8.10 -13.69
CA LEU A 123 -19.01 9.18 -12.81
C LEU A 123 -18.63 10.57 -13.32
N SER A 124 -17.40 10.72 -13.81
CA SER A 124 -16.83 12.01 -14.19
C SER A 124 -17.18 12.43 -15.61
N TYR A 125 -17.12 11.52 -16.59
CA TYR A 125 -17.39 11.83 -17.99
C TYR A 125 -18.88 11.74 -18.33
N ASN A 126 -19.54 10.66 -17.90
CA ASN A 126 -20.92 10.38 -18.33
C ASN A 126 -21.95 11.03 -17.39
N LEU A 127 -21.89 10.69 -16.10
CA LEU A 127 -22.85 11.18 -15.12
C LEU A 127 -22.55 12.62 -14.70
N LYS A 128 -21.28 13.01 -14.69
CA LYS A 128 -20.77 14.28 -14.14
C LYS A 128 -21.21 14.51 -12.69
N ASP A 129 -21.41 13.46 -11.89
CA ASP A 129 -21.87 13.59 -10.50
C ASP A 129 -20.69 13.99 -9.60
N LYS A 130 -20.63 15.26 -9.20
CA LYS A 130 -19.49 15.81 -8.46
C LYS A 130 -19.28 15.12 -7.11
N TYR A 131 -20.37 14.89 -6.39
CA TYR A 131 -20.31 14.31 -5.05
C TYR A 131 -19.78 12.88 -5.10
N LEU A 132 -20.41 12.03 -5.92
CA LEU A 132 -20.02 10.62 -6.00
C LEU A 132 -18.66 10.43 -6.66
N THR A 133 -18.29 11.27 -7.62
CA THR A 133 -16.93 11.27 -8.19
C THR A 133 -15.90 11.53 -7.11
N ASN A 134 -16.06 12.59 -6.31
CA ASN A 134 -15.13 12.92 -5.23
C ASN A 134 -15.11 11.82 -4.16
N LEU A 135 -16.27 11.31 -3.77
CA LEU A 135 -16.38 10.24 -2.78
C LEU A 135 -15.64 8.98 -3.24
N VAL A 136 -15.90 8.50 -4.45
CA VAL A 136 -15.24 7.31 -5.00
C VAL A 136 -13.76 7.54 -5.19
N LYS A 137 -13.35 8.71 -5.67
CA LYS A 137 -11.95 9.07 -5.91
C LYS A 137 -11.13 9.05 -4.62
N ASP A 138 -11.73 9.52 -3.52
CA ASP A 138 -11.03 9.69 -2.26
C ASP A 138 -11.24 8.52 -1.28
N SER A 139 -11.91 7.44 -1.70
CA SER A 139 -12.20 6.29 -0.85
C SER A 139 -11.15 5.18 -1.01
N PHE A 140 -10.26 5.07 -0.03
CA PHE A 140 -9.11 4.17 -0.06
C PHE A 140 -9.12 3.14 1.07
N THR A 141 -9.60 3.50 2.25
CA THR A 141 -9.71 2.56 3.38
C THR A 141 -10.96 1.69 3.26
N VAL A 142 -10.98 0.54 3.94
CA VAL A 142 -12.15 -0.36 3.97
C VAL A 142 -13.43 0.38 4.37
N LYS A 143 -13.34 1.28 5.36
CA LYS A 143 -14.48 2.08 5.84
C LYS A 143 -14.95 3.10 4.80
N GLU A 144 -14.03 3.83 4.18
CA GLU A 144 -14.37 4.80 3.14
C GLU A 144 -14.98 4.11 1.93
N ARG A 145 -14.41 2.98 1.51
CA ARG A 145 -14.93 2.19 0.39
C ARG A 145 -16.31 1.61 0.67
N LYS A 146 -16.53 1.11 1.89
CA LYS A 146 -17.87 0.67 2.31
C LYS A 146 -18.86 1.83 2.19
N ARG A 147 -18.52 3.01 2.73
CA ARG A 147 -19.37 4.20 2.61
C ARG A 147 -19.63 4.61 1.16
N ALA A 148 -18.61 4.63 0.31
CA ALA A 148 -18.76 4.93 -1.10
C ALA A 148 -19.68 3.92 -1.79
N SER A 149 -19.51 2.63 -1.51
CA SER A 149 -20.36 1.57 -2.05
C SER A 149 -21.83 1.72 -1.62
N GLU A 150 -22.09 2.07 -0.36
CA GLU A 150 -23.45 2.29 0.17
C GLU A 150 -24.12 3.50 -0.50
N HIS A 151 -23.35 4.57 -0.72
CA HIS A 151 -23.84 5.78 -1.39
C HIS A 151 -24.08 5.55 -2.89
N LEU A 152 -23.20 4.80 -3.56
CA LEU A 152 -23.38 4.37 -4.96
C LEU A 152 -24.60 3.47 -5.11
N LEU A 153 -24.79 2.49 -4.21
CA LEU A 153 -25.97 1.63 -4.21
C LEU A 153 -27.26 2.44 -3.98
N SER A 154 -27.22 3.40 -3.06
CA SER A 154 -28.32 4.34 -2.85
C SER A 154 -28.61 5.16 -4.10
N ALA A 155 -27.57 5.58 -4.83
CA ALA A 155 -27.70 6.26 -6.11
C ALA A 155 -28.30 5.34 -7.19
N CYS A 156 -27.94 4.06 -7.27
CA CYS A 156 -28.55 3.09 -8.20
C CYS A 156 -30.08 3.08 -8.08
N HIS A 157 -30.59 3.02 -6.84
CA HIS A 157 -32.02 2.99 -6.56
C HIS A 157 -32.68 4.38 -6.37
N ASN A 158 -31.96 5.47 -6.69
CA ASN A 158 -32.42 6.85 -6.51
C ASN A 158 -32.94 7.15 -5.08
N ARG A 159 -32.31 6.55 -4.08
CA ARG A 159 -32.65 6.69 -2.65
C ARG A 159 -32.01 7.94 -2.05
N LYS A 160 -32.50 8.32 -0.87
CA LYS A 160 -31.89 9.36 -0.05
C LYS A 160 -30.81 8.76 0.85
N ILE A 161 -29.77 9.53 1.12
CA ILE A 161 -28.73 9.25 2.11
C ILE A 161 -28.85 10.26 3.25
N LYS A 162 -28.47 9.85 4.46
CA LYS A 162 -28.39 10.75 5.63
C LYS A 162 -26.98 11.33 5.71
N LEU A 163 -26.88 12.65 5.71
CA LEU A 163 -25.64 13.38 5.92
C LEU A 163 -25.82 14.28 7.13
N SER A 164 -25.00 14.03 8.16
CA SER A 164 -25.22 14.53 9.52
C SER A 164 -26.68 14.33 9.95
N ASP A 165 -27.50 15.36 9.79
CA ASP A 165 -28.89 15.43 10.26
C ASP A 165 -29.93 15.59 9.14
N LYS A 166 -29.51 15.64 7.86
CA LYS A 166 -30.41 15.86 6.72
C LYS A 166 -30.42 14.68 5.75
N TRP A 167 -31.63 14.31 5.31
CA TRP A 167 -31.83 13.35 4.22
C TRP A 167 -31.80 14.06 2.86
N SER A 168 -30.81 13.72 2.05
CA SER A 168 -30.60 14.29 0.72
C SER A 168 -30.59 13.19 -0.34
N LYS A 169 -30.93 13.52 -1.59
CA LYS A 169 -30.80 12.55 -2.70
C LYS A 169 -29.34 12.11 -2.82
N ALA A 170 -29.10 10.81 -3.06
CA ALA A 170 -27.75 10.29 -3.25
C ALA A 170 -27.08 10.82 -4.52
N ARG A 171 -27.88 11.08 -5.57
CA ARG A 171 -27.44 11.59 -6.86
C ARG A 171 -27.30 13.11 -6.83
N MET A 172 -26.26 13.62 -7.49
CA MET A 172 -26.07 15.05 -7.78
C MET A 172 -26.10 15.94 -6.55
N LEU A 173 -25.68 15.42 -5.40
CA LEU A 173 -25.76 16.11 -4.12
C LEU A 173 -25.00 17.45 -4.13
N GLU A 174 -23.82 17.47 -4.75
CA GLU A 174 -22.98 18.67 -4.93
C GLU A 174 -23.10 19.25 -6.36
N GLY A 175 -24.13 18.85 -7.11
CA GLY A 175 -24.32 19.24 -8.50
C GLY A 175 -23.39 18.52 -9.48
N ARG A 176 -23.19 19.14 -10.65
CA ARG A 176 -22.42 18.58 -11.77
C ARG A 176 -20.95 19.01 -11.73
N LEU A 177 -20.07 18.15 -12.24
CA LEU A 177 -18.67 18.51 -12.53
C LEU A 177 -18.60 19.49 -13.70
N GLU A 178 -17.83 20.57 -13.52
CA GLU A 178 -17.46 21.48 -14.60
C GLU A 178 -16.43 20.79 -15.51
N SER A 179 -16.59 20.94 -16.83
CA SER A 179 -15.90 20.17 -17.87
C SER A 179 -14.38 20.38 -18.00
N SER A 180 -13.74 21.12 -17.10
CA SER A 180 -12.30 21.47 -17.18
C SER A 180 -11.53 21.33 -15.87
N LYS A 181 -12.18 21.02 -14.74
CA LYS A 181 -11.43 20.72 -13.51
C LYS A 181 -10.92 19.29 -13.62
N THR A 182 -9.69 19.13 -14.10
CA THR A 182 -8.88 17.96 -13.73
C THR A 182 -9.09 17.75 -12.24
N LEU A 183 -9.64 16.59 -11.91
CA LEU A 183 -9.92 16.17 -10.54
C LEU A 183 -8.61 16.30 -9.75
N SER A 184 -8.37 17.42 -9.06
CA SER A 184 -7.13 17.64 -8.32
C SER A 184 -7.07 16.65 -7.16
N SER A 185 -6.00 15.87 -7.10
CA SER A 185 -5.79 14.90 -6.03
C SER A 185 -5.72 15.61 -4.68
N LYS A 186 -6.46 15.13 -3.68
CA LYS A 186 -6.30 15.64 -2.32
C LYS A 186 -4.90 15.30 -1.79
N PHE A 187 -4.33 16.21 -1.01
CA PHE A 187 -3.09 15.94 -0.29
C PHE A 187 -3.26 14.70 0.60
N CYS A 188 -2.27 13.82 0.66
CA CYS A 188 -2.37 12.55 1.39
C CYS A 188 -1.21 12.35 2.40
N ILE A 189 -1.34 11.34 3.27
CA ILE A 189 -0.33 11.01 4.27
C ILE A 189 1.01 10.68 3.60
N MET A 190 1.02 9.94 2.50
CA MET A 190 2.27 9.63 1.80
C MET A 190 2.97 10.89 1.26
N GLU A 191 2.23 11.87 0.72
CA GLU A 191 2.80 13.16 0.31
C GLU A 191 3.30 13.97 1.51
N LEU A 192 2.56 13.98 2.62
CA LEU A 192 3.01 14.60 3.87
C LEU A 192 4.34 14.00 4.33
N LEU A 193 4.46 12.68 4.34
CA LEU A 193 5.69 12.00 4.75
C LEU A 193 6.84 12.31 3.79
N ASN A 194 6.58 12.42 2.48
CA ASN A 194 7.57 12.82 1.49
C ASN A 194 8.08 14.24 1.77
N VAL A 195 7.16 15.21 1.94
CA VAL A 195 7.48 16.60 2.26
C VAL A 195 8.33 16.70 3.53
N LEU A 196 7.95 15.98 4.59
CA LEU A 196 8.71 15.95 5.84
C LEU A 196 10.08 15.28 5.67
N SER A 197 10.19 14.24 4.85
CA SER A 197 11.45 13.53 4.61
C SER A 197 12.43 14.28 3.69
N GLU A 198 11.92 15.08 2.76
CA GLU A 198 12.73 15.86 1.83
C GLU A 198 13.33 17.10 2.51
N ASP A 199 12.61 17.70 3.45
CA ASP A 199 13.10 18.78 4.31
C ASP A 199 13.91 18.24 5.51
N ASP A 200 14.55 19.12 6.29
CA ASP A 200 15.24 18.71 7.53
C ASP A 200 14.27 18.55 8.73
N ALA A 201 13.02 18.15 8.47
CA ALA A 201 12.03 18.00 9.52
C ALA A 201 12.42 16.85 10.47
N LYS A 202 12.13 17.04 11.77
CA LYS A 202 12.40 16.02 12.79
C LYS A 202 11.11 15.48 13.37
N PHE A 203 11.04 14.17 13.49
CA PHE A 203 10.00 13.50 14.22
C PHE A 203 10.23 13.61 15.73
N VAL A 204 9.17 13.93 16.46
CA VAL A 204 9.14 13.92 17.93
C VAL A 204 8.30 12.72 18.39
N PRO A 205 8.88 11.73 19.10
CA PRO A 205 8.14 10.56 19.54
C PRO A 205 6.93 10.92 20.41
N LEU A 206 5.82 10.25 20.13
CA LEU A 206 4.61 10.34 20.95
C LEU A 206 4.82 9.64 22.29
N THR A 207 4.18 10.16 23.34
CA THR A 207 4.20 9.50 24.65
C THR A 207 3.35 8.22 24.65
N GLN A 208 3.53 7.35 25.65
CA GLN A 208 2.71 6.13 25.79
C GLN A 208 1.20 6.41 25.92
N LYS A 209 0.81 7.60 26.39
CA LYS A 209 -0.59 8.01 26.49
C LYS A 209 -1.18 8.38 25.12
N GLU A 210 -0.33 8.85 24.20
CA GLU A 210 -0.73 9.34 22.88
C GLU A 210 -0.63 8.25 21.81
N TYR A 211 0.33 7.33 21.95
CA TYR A 211 0.56 6.25 21.00
C TYR A 211 0.19 4.90 21.60
N LYS A 212 -0.88 4.29 21.06
CA LYS A 212 -1.26 2.92 21.36
C LYS A 212 -0.65 1.99 20.31
N ARG A 213 0.36 1.22 20.72
CA ARG A 213 0.96 0.18 19.86
C ARG A 213 -0.09 -0.89 19.59
N ILE A 214 -0.31 -1.22 18.32
CA ILE A 214 -1.12 -2.37 17.92
C ILE A 214 -0.19 -3.58 17.71
N GLY A 215 -0.54 -4.73 18.29
CA GLY A 215 0.15 -6.02 18.12
C GLY A 215 1.23 -6.32 19.17
N LYS A 216 1.69 -7.58 19.17
CA LYS A 216 2.53 -8.17 20.22
C LYS A 216 3.72 -7.27 20.61
N LYS A 217 3.88 -7.06 21.93
CA LYS A 217 4.96 -6.27 22.52
C LYS A 217 6.12 -7.21 22.85
N ILE A 218 7.33 -6.82 22.47
CA ILE A 218 8.53 -7.47 23.00
C ILE A 218 8.82 -6.79 24.34
N VAL A 219 8.84 -7.58 25.40
CA VAL A 219 9.20 -7.15 26.75
C VAL A 219 10.53 -7.80 27.08
N ASP A 220 11.48 -6.99 27.52
CA ASP A 220 12.72 -7.47 28.09
C ASP A 220 12.50 -7.64 29.59
N ASN A 221 12.39 -8.89 30.04
CA ASN A 221 12.12 -9.20 31.45
C ASN A 221 13.28 -8.77 32.36
N TYR A 222 14.49 -8.65 31.80
CA TYR A 222 15.68 -8.22 32.52
C TYR A 222 16.26 -6.95 31.90
N ASN A 223 15.44 -5.91 31.80
CA ASN A 223 15.85 -4.65 31.18
C ASN A 223 16.93 -3.91 31.99
N ALA A 224 18.19 -3.99 31.54
CA ALA A 224 19.33 -3.29 32.13
C ALA A 224 19.50 -1.85 31.61
N PHE A 225 18.73 -1.43 30.59
CA PHE A 225 18.81 -0.11 30.00
C PHE A 225 18.03 0.93 30.81
N LYS A 226 18.71 2.02 31.17
CA LYS A 226 18.13 3.19 31.82
C LYS A 226 18.12 4.38 30.87
N PRO A 227 16.93 4.88 30.45
CA PRO A 227 16.83 6.01 29.55
C PRO A 227 17.32 7.29 30.24
N ASP A 228 18.02 8.11 29.48
CA ASP A 228 18.31 9.48 29.86
C ASP A 228 17.06 10.33 29.65
N ARG A 229 16.52 10.89 30.74
CA ARG A 229 15.26 11.67 30.71
C ARG A 229 15.48 13.14 30.35
N GLU A 230 16.72 13.63 30.42
CA GLU A 230 17.05 15.02 30.11
C GLU A 230 17.24 15.22 28.61
N ASN A 231 17.72 14.18 27.92
CA ASN A 231 17.91 14.21 26.48
C ASN A 231 16.57 14.13 25.73
N LYS A 232 16.28 15.19 24.96
CA LYS A 232 15.12 15.20 24.07
C LYS A 232 15.32 14.21 22.92
N MET A 233 14.26 13.48 22.59
CA MET A 233 14.29 12.43 21.58
C MET A 233 13.76 12.99 20.26
N PHE A 234 14.59 12.91 19.22
CA PHE A 234 14.21 13.28 17.86
C PHE A 234 14.78 12.28 16.87
N SER A 235 14.14 12.10 15.72
CA SER A 235 14.72 11.41 14.56
C SER A 235 14.43 12.16 13.28
N ASN A 236 15.21 11.92 12.23
CA ASN A 236 14.92 12.51 10.93
C ASN A 236 13.75 11.78 10.27
N PHE A 237 12.86 12.47 9.57
CA PHE A 237 11.86 11.81 8.72
C PHE A 237 12.49 11.04 7.54
N LYS A 238 13.76 11.28 7.22
CA LYS A 238 14.55 10.42 6.34
C LYS A 238 14.73 9.00 6.88
N ASP A 239 14.56 8.79 8.18
CA ASP A 239 14.67 7.49 8.85
C ASP A 239 13.35 6.70 8.87
N LEU A 240 12.43 7.00 7.94
CA LEU A 240 11.21 6.21 7.76
C LEU A 240 11.60 4.77 7.37
N VAL A 241 11.02 3.83 8.10
CA VAL A 241 11.21 2.39 7.92
C VAL A 241 9.98 1.82 7.23
N PHE A 242 10.20 1.35 6.00
CA PHE A 242 9.23 0.62 5.20
C PHE A 242 9.52 -0.88 5.34
N THR A 243 8.48 -1.67 5.63
CA THR A 243 8.64 -3.12 5.73
C THR A 243 8.43 -3.80 4.38
N LYS A 244 9.33 -4.72 4.01
CA LYS A 244 9.25 -5.49 2.76
C LYS A 244 7.98 -6.34 2.66
N GLU A 245 7.60 -6.99 3.76
CA GLU A 245 6.45 -7.93 3.79
C GLU A 245 5.14 -7.25 4.22
N LYS A 246 5.20 -6.44 5.29
CA LYS A 246 4.02 -5.78 5.85
C LYS A 246 3.78 -4.43 5.19
N LEU A 247 2.55 -3.93 5.24
CA LEU A 247 2.20 -2.60 4.72
C LEU A 247 2.37 -1.55 5.82
N ASN A 248 3.55 -1.59 6.46
CA ASN A 248 3.85 -0.72 7.57
C ASN A 248 4.81 0.38 7.15
N VAL A 249 4.46 1.60 7.56
CA VAL A 249 5.33 2.78 7.50
C VAL A 249 5.55 3.21 8.93
N SER A 250 6.78 3.08 9.40
CA SER A 250 7.17 3.42 10.77
C SER A 250 8.31 4.42 10.76
N ILE A 251 8.52 5.10 11.88
CA ILE A 251 9.71 5.92 12.08
C ILE A 251 10.51 5.33 13.23
N ARG A 252 11.79 5.07 12.95
CA ARG A 252 12.73 4.63 13.97
C ARG A 252 13.31 5.85 14.66
N TYR A 253 13.45 5.81 15.98
CA TYR A 253 14.09 6.85 16.75
C TYR A 253 14.98 6.26 17.85
N PRO A 254 16.14 6.89 18.13
CA PRO A 254 17.00 6.49 19.22
C PRO A 254 16.51 7.04 20.55
N ILE A 255 16.67 6.25 21.60
CA ILE A 255 16.56 6.69 23.00
C ILE A 255 17.95 6.54 23.60
N SER A 256 18.55 7.67 23.96
CA SER A 256 19.84 7.70 24.67
C SER A 256 19.66 7.28 26.12
N GLY A 257 20.69 6.65 26.68
CA GLY A 257 20.68 6.18 28.05
C GLY A 257 22.00 5.54 28.45
N TYR A 258 21.93 4.63 29.41
CA TYR A 258 23.07 3.88 29.89
C TYR A 258 22.66 2.50 30.40
N VAL A 259 23.63 1.58 30.41
CA VAL A 259 23.53 0.29 31.08
C VAL A 259 24.53 0.28 32.24
N THR A 260 24.11 -0.28 33.36
CA THR A 260 24.97 -0.45 34.53
C THR A 260 25.26 -1.93 34.73
N ILE A 261 26.53 -2.29 34.65
CA ILE A 261 27.05 -3.65 34.83
C ILE A 261 27.54 -3.80 36.28
N ASN A 262 27.59 -5.03 36.79
CA ASN A 262 28.17 -5.31 38.10
C ASN A 262 29.67 -4.93 38.12
N PRO A 263 30.12 -4.02 39.02
CA PRO A 263 31.52 -3.59 39.09
C PRO A 263 32.53 -4.73 39.25
N ARG A 264 32.16 -5.81 39.95
CA ARG A 264 33.05 -6.97 40.16
C ARG A 264 33.31 -7.71 38.84
N LEU A 265 32.30 -7.84 37.99
CA LEU A 265 32.43 -8.47 36.67
C LEU A 265 33.24 -7.58 35.72
N CYS A 266 32.99 -6.27 35.73
CA CYS A 266 33.78 -5.30 34.97
C CYS A 266 35.28 -5.41 35.29
N LYS A 267 35.65 -5.42 36.59
CA LYS A 267 37.04 -5.56 37.02
C LYS A 267 37.68 -6.87 36.55
N LYS A 268 36.94 -7.99 36.58
CA LYS A 268 37.44 -9.30 36.12
C LYS A 268 37.84 -9.31 34.64
N VAL A 269 37.13 -8.57 33.79
CA VAL A 269 37.44 -8.47 32.36
C VAL A 269 38.25 -7.22 32.01
N GLY A 270 38.69 -6.44 33.01
CA GLY A 270 39.53 -5.25 32.80
C GLY A 270 38.78 -3.99 32.34
N LEU A 271 37.46 -3.87 32.56
CA LEU A 271 36.71 -2.64 32.27
C LEU A 271 36.88 -1.62 33.41
N SER A 272 37.26 -0.40 33.05
CA SER A 272 37.52 0.71 33.98
C SER A 272 36.25 1.36 34.54
N THR A 273 35.11 1.19 33.86
CA THR A 273 33.80 1.70 34.27
C THR A 273 32.78 0.58 34.34
N ASN A 274 31.77 0.75 35.19
CA ASN A 274 30.61 -0.12 35.27
C ASN A 274 29.35 0.52 34.66
N LYS A 275 29.45 1.75 34.14
CA LYS A 275 28.36 2.50 33.50
C LYS A 275 28.73 2.80 32.06
N PHE A 276 27.97 2.24 31.12
CA PHE A 276 28.23 2.32 29.69
C PHE A 276 27.14 3.15 29.02
N LYS A 277 27.55 4.14 28.21
CA LYS A 277 26.60 4.89 27.37
C LYS A 277 25.95 3.93 26.40
N ALA A 278 24.63 4.02 26.28
CA ALA A 278 23.84 3.11 25.47
C ALA A 278 22.79 3.87 24.67
N LYS A 279 22.38 3.30 23.55
CA LYS A 279 21.20 3.72 22.79
C LYS A 279 20.31 2.53 22.55
N ILE A 280 19.00 2.71 22.70
CA ILE A 280 18.01 1.73 22.27
C ILE A 280 17.18 2.33 21.15
N TYR A 281 17.01 1.58 20.06
CA TYR A 281 16.15 2.01 18.97
C TYR A 281 14.71 1.54 19.22
N ARG A 282 13.77 2.46 19.09
CA ARG A 282 12.34 2.18 19.11
C ARG A 282 11.72 2.63 17.79
N GLU A 283 10.56 2.07 17.49
CA GLU A 283 9.82 2.37 16.27
C GLU A 283 8.38 2.74 16.64
N GLN A 284 7.87 3.81 16.03
CA GLN A 284 6.46 4.17 16.06
C GLN A 284 5.87 4.03 14.67
N THR A 285 4.81 3.23 14.55
CA THR A 285 4.17 2.93 13.27
C THR A 285 3.10 3.98 12.99
N ILE A 286 3.20 4.62 11.82
CA ILE A 286 2.28 5.65 11.35
C ILE A 286 1.13 4.97 10.60
N ILE A 287 1.49 4.11 9.63
CA ILE A 287 0.56 3.28 8.86
C ILE A 287 0.88 1.83 9.20
N LYS A 288 -0.12 1.05 9.61
CA LYS A 288 0.01 -0.37 9.92
C LYS A 288 -0.99 -1.16 9.08
N ASP A 289 -0.50 -2.11 8.29
CA ASP A 289 -1.31 -2.98 7.44
C ASP A 289 -2.33 -2.20 6.57
N ALA A 290 -1.89 -1.05 6.03
CA ALA A 290 -2.71 -0.10 5.27
C ALA A 290 -3.81 0.64 6.06
N GLU A 291 -3.74 0.68 7.39
CA GLU A 291 -4.58 1.55 8.23
C GLU A 291 -3.75 2.58 9.01
N ILE A 292 -4.35 3.72 9.35
CA ILE A 292 -3.72 4.72 10.20
C ILE A 292 -3.60 4.14 11.62
N ASN A 293 -2.37 4.01 12.11
CA ASN A 293 -2.08 3.50 13.44
C ASN A 293 -1.88 4.63 14.47
N SER A 294 -1.38 5.79 14.02
CA SER A 294 -1.28 6.99 14.84
C SER A 294 -2.04 8.14 14.18
N ASN A 295 -3.02 8.69 14.90
CA ASN A 295 -3.86 9.78 14.37
C ASN A 295 -3.13 11.12 14.30
N ILE A 296 -1.99 11.22 14.99
CA ILE A 296 -1.22 12.45 15.12
C ILE A 296 0.24 12.15 14.83
N ILE A 297 0.92 13.10 14.19
CA ILE A 297 2.39 13.17 14.11
C ILE A 297 2.84 14.45 14.79
N LYS A 298 3.84 14.36 15.68
CA LYS A 298 4.55 15.54 16.17
C LYS A 298 5.81 15.74 15.35
N ALA A 299 5.96 16.92 14.77
CA ALA A 299 7.07 17.25 13.92
C ALA A 299 7.67 18.61 14.30
N LEU A 300 8.99 18.69 14.29
CA LEU A 300 9.73 19.94 14.19
C LEU A 300 9.93 20.24 12.70
N VAL A 301 9.38 21.34 12.22
CA VAL A 301 9.43 21.73 10.80
C VAL A 301 10.13 23.06 10.62
N THR A 302 10.78 23.25 9.47
CA THR A 302 11.34 24.54 9.07
C THR A 302 10.21 25.51 8.67
N ASN A 303 10.53 26.81 8.58
CA ASN A 303 9.60 27.81 8.07
C ASN A 303 9.16 27.52 6.63
N LYS A 304 10.03 26.92 5.80
CA LYS A 304 9.71 26.51 4.43
C LYS A 304 8.58 25.48 4.43
N THR A 305 8.74 24.41 5.21
CA THR A 305 7.72 23.36 5.32
C THR A 305 6.45 23.86 5.97
N LEU A 306 6.55 24.71 7.00
CA LEU A 306 5.37 25.31 7.63
C LEU A 306 4.55 26.15 6.63
N ASN A 307 5.21 26.98 5.82
CA ASN A 307 4.54 27.81 4.83
C ASN A 307 3.90 26.96 3.71
N TYR A 308 4.58 25.90 3.29
CA TYR A 308 4.00 24.93 2.35
C TYR A 308 2.76 24.25 2.94
N LEU A 309 2.80 23.79 4.20
CA LEU A 309 1.63 23.17 4.83
C LEU A 309 0.46 24.15 5.00
N LYS A 310 0.74 25.44 5.24
CA LYS A 310 -0.28 26.49 5.27
C LYS A 310 -0.92 26.73 3.90
N SER A 311 -0.14 26.67 2.82
CA SER A 311 -0.66 26.91 1.46
C SER A 311 -1.56 25.80 0.92
N LEU A 312 -1.59 24.63 1.56
CA LEU A 312 -2.51 23.54 1.23
C LEU A 312 -3.98 23.86 1.57
N ASP A 313 -4.23 24.85 2.44
CA ASP A 313 -5.57 25.27 2.87
C ASP A 313 -6.46 24.13 3.41
N ILE A 314 -5.84 23.18 4.12
CA ILE A 314 -6.55 22.06 4.74
C ILE A 314 -6.90 22.44 6.18
N LYS A 315 -8.18 22.68 6.42
CA LYS A 315 -8.71 23.05 7.74
C LYS A 315 -8.33 22.03 8.81
N ASP A 316 -7.82 22.53 9.94
CA ASP A 316 -7.38 21.75 11.10
C ASP A 316 -6.33 20.66 10.78
N LEU A 317 -5.55 20.83 9.71
CA LEU A 317 -4.50 19.87 9.35
C LEU A 317 -3.44 19.79 10.46
N PHE A 318 -3.05 20.92 11.03
CA PHE A 318 -2.07 20.95 12.10
C PHE A 318 -2.35 22.07 13.10
N VAL A 319 -1.84 21.88 14.31
CA VAL A 319 -1.79 22.91 15.36
C VAL A 319 -0.34 23.29 15.59
N ILE A 320 -0.06 24.59 15.59
CA ILE A 320 1.25 25.13 15.94
C ILE A 320 1.38 25.15 17.46
N TYR A 321 2.45 24.56 17.96
CA TYR A 321 2.76 24.52 19.38
C TYR A 321 4.08 25.25 19.62
N ASP A 322 4.01 26.57 19.76
CA ASP A 322 5.23 27.35 19.91
C ASP A 322 5.82 27.13 21.31
N LYS A 323 7.09 26.73 21.34
CA LYS A 323 7.91 26.70 22.54
C LYS A 323 9.20 27.40 22.19
N ASN A 324 9.49 28.49 22.90
CA ASN A 324 10.66 29.37 22.72
C ASN A 324 11.99 28.61 22.48
N TYR A 325 12.13 27.39 23.00
CA TYR A 325 13.32 26.56 22.77
C TYR A 325 13.52 26.13 21.30
N TYR A 326 12.47 25.73 20.58
CA TYR A 326 12.63 25.19 19.23
C TYR A 326 12.78 26.29 18.18
N SER A 327 12.16 27.45 18.40
CA SER A 327 12.30 28.61 17.54
C SER A 327 13.75 29.12 17.52
N LEU A 328 14.47 29.06 18.65
CA LEU A 328 15.92 29.32 18.72
C LEU A 328 16.76 28.36 17.86
N LEU A 329 16.26 27.16 17.58
CA LEU A 329 16.90 26.17 16.71
C LEU A 329 16.44 26.27 15.24
N GLY A 330 15.62 27.27 14.89
CA GLY A 330 15.06 27.44 13.54
C GLY A 330 13.89 26.51 13.20
N TYR A 331 13.28 25.88 14.20
CA TYR A 331 12.17 24.94 14.02
C TYR A 331 10.88 25.40 14.69
N THR A 332 9.75 25.05 14.09
CA THR A 332 8.42 25.15 14.70
C THR A 332 7.91 23.75 15.05
N LEU A 333 7.48 23.56 16.30
CA LEU A 333 6.80 22.32 16.69
C LEU A 333 5.34 22.36 16.23
N ILE A 334 4.92 21.35 15.47
CA ILE A 334 3.55 21.19 15.01
C ILE A 334 3.00 19.80 15.34
N TYR A 335 1.69 19.74 15.55
CA TYR A 335 0.92 18.51 15.73
C TYR A 335 0.04 18.34 14.50
N ILE A 336 0.36 17.38 13.64
CA ILE A 336 -0.35 17.13 12.38
C ILE A 336 -1.41 16.05 12.61
N ASN A 337 -2.64 16.33 12.21
CA ASN A 337 -3.78 15.43 12.32
C ASN A 337 -3.93 14.57 11.05
N LEU A 338 -3.58 13.28 11.16
CA LEU A 338 -3.63 12.35 10.04
C LEU A 338 -5.05 11.94 9.64
N TYR A 339 -6.05 12.05 10.53
CA TYR A 339 -7.44 11.74 10.16
C TYR A 339 -8.02 12.70 9.12
N ARG A 340 -7.38 13.86 8.91
CA ARG A 340 -7.77 14.82 7.88
C ARG A 340 -7.27 14.43 6.49
N LEU A 341 -6.36 13.46 6.39
CA LEU A 341 -5.71 13.08 5.16
C LEU A 341 -6.05 11.61 4.80
N PRO A 342 -6.38 11.31 3.53
CA PRO A 342 -6.37 9.94 3.07
C PRO A 342 -4.92 9.41 3.08
N ILE A 343 -4.73 8.09 3.19
CA ILE A 343 -3.38 7.50 3.21
C ILE A 343 -2.65 7.75 1.88
N ILE A 344 -3.36 7.54 0.77
CA ILE A 344 -2.92 7.81 -0.61
C ILE A 344 -3.96 8.67 -1.33
N ASN A 345 -3.64 9.12 -2.55
CA ASN A 345 -4.59 9.79 -3.43
C ASN A 345 -4.56 9.19 -4.84
N SER A 346 -5.38 9.76 -5.73
CA SER A 346 -5.52 9.31 -7.12
C SER A 346 -4.21 9.31 -7.92
N ASN A 347 -3.24 10.17 -7.60
CA ASN A 347 -1.96 10.22 -8.33
C ASN A 347 -1.10 8.97 -8.08
N TYR A 348 -1.25 8.35 -6.91
CA TYR A 348 -0.55 7.11 -6.58
C TYR A 348 -1.10 5.91 -7.38
N ILE A 349 -2.38 5.92 -7.73
CA ILE A 349 -3.01 4.82 -8.49
C ILE A 349 -2.30 4.61 -9.84
N LEU A 350 -1.97 5.70 -10.54
CA LEU A 350 -1.30 5.63 -11.84
C LEU A 350 0.10 4.99 -11.74
N LYS A 351 0.84 5.28 -10.66
CA LYS A 351 2.16 4.70 -10.39
C LYS A 351 2.09 3.20 -10.10
N GLY A 352 1.03 2.74 -9.42
CA GLY A 352 0.88 1.35 -9.00
C GLY A 352 0.55 0.33 -10.10
N ASN A 353 0.19 0.78 -11.31
CA ASN A 353 -0.39 -0.08 -12.35
C ASN A 353 0.59 -0.52 -13.44
N ASN A 354 1.81 0.02 -13.47
CA ASN A 354 2.80 -0.30 -14.48
C ASN A 354 3.57 -1.60 -14.14
N LEU A 355 3.25 -2.70 -14.84
CA LEU A 355 3.91 -4.00 -14.63
C LEU A 355 5.39 -4.02 -15.07
N ASP A 356 5.75 -3.20 -16.06
CA ASP A 356 7.13 -3.08 -16.52
C ASP A 356 8.02 -2.46 -15.44
N GLU A 357 7.54 -1.36 -14.88
CA GLU A 357 8.23 -0.66 -13.79
C GLU A 357 8.33 -1.56 -12.55
N LEU A 358 7.24 -2.24 -12.19
CA LEU A 358 7.25 -3.19 -11.08
C LEU A 358 8.27 -4.33 -11.31
N LEU A 359 8.33 -4.89 -12.52
CA LEU A 359 9.29 -5.93 -12.87
C LEU A 359 10.73 -5.43 -12.70
N GLU A 360 11.05 -4.23 -13.19
CA GLU A 360 12.39 -3.66 -13.08
C GLU A 360 12.78 -3.30 -11.64
N ILE A 361 11.86 -2.77 -10.82
CA ILE A 361 12.12 -2.51 -9.40
C ILE A 361 12.45 -3.81 -8.67
N VAL A 362 11.63 -4.86 -8.86
CA VAL A 362 11.83 -6.16 -8.19
C VAL A 362 13.13 -6.82 -8.67
N TYR A 363 13.43 -6.74 -9.96
CA TYR A 363 14.66 -7.29 -10.54
C TYR A 363 15.90 -6.56 -10.01
N THR A 364 15.89 -5.23 -10.04
CA THR A 364 16.98 -4.39 -9.52
C THR A 364 17.21 -4.60 -8.03
N GLN A 365 16.13 -4.74 -7.25
CA GLN A 365 16.25 -5.09 -5.83
C GLN A 365 16.95 -6.43 -5.66
N ARG A 366 16.57 -7.47 -6.43
CA ARG A 366 17.19 -8.79 -6.32
C ARG A 366 18.66 -8.80 -6.71
N ILE A 367 19.06 -8.06 -7.74
CA ILE A 367 20.48 -7.89 -8.10
C ILE A 367 21.25 -7.29 -6.93
N ASN A 368 20.75 -6.20 -6.35
CA ASN A 368 21.45 -5.53 -5.26
C ASN A 368 21.46 -6.36 -3.98
N GLU A 369 20.42 -7.15 -3.69
CA GLU A 369 20.46 -8.13 -2.59
C GLU A 369 21.54 -9.21 -2.81
N CYS A 370 21.76 -9.65 -4.06
CA CYS A 370 22.87 -10.56 -4.40
C CYS A 370 24.22 -9.89 -4.15
N LYS A 371 24.42 -8.69 -4.68
CA LYS A 371 25.65 -7.90 -4.53
C LYS A 371 25.96 -7.64 -3.05
N LEU A 372 25.00 -7.12 -2.30
CA LEU A 372 25.12 -6.84 -0.87
C LEU A 372 25.55 -8.09 -0.08
N LYS A 373 25.01 -9.26 -0.42
CA LYS A 373 25.36 -10.54 0.21
C LYS A 373 26.81 -10.94 -0.05
N VAL A 374 27.28 -10.78 -1.29
CA VAL A 374 28.68 -11.02 -1.68
C VAL A 374 29.62 -10.02 -1.00
N THR A 375 29.30 -8.73 -1.06
CA THR A 375 30.09 -7.67 -0.42
C THR A 375 30.25 -7.95 1.08
N LYS A 376 29.15 -8.24 1.78
CA LYS A 376 29.16 -8.56 3.21
C LYS A 376 30.05 -9.77 3.51
N PHE A 377 29.96 -10.82 2.70
CA PHE A 377 30.78 -12.02 2.90
C PHE A 377 32.29 -11.73 2.84
N PHE A 378 32.75 -10.89 1.90
CA PHE A 378 34.15 -10.51 1.83
C PHE A 378 34.54 -9.53 2.94
N MET A 379 33.67 -8.59 3.33
CA MET A 379 33.90 -7.73 4.50
C MET A 379 34.10 -8.54 5.79
N ASP A 380 33.27 -9.56 6.01
CA ASP A 380 33.32 -10.42 7.20
C ASP A 380 34.60 -11.30 7.24
N LYS A 381 35.30 -11.47 6.10
CA LYS A 381 36.57 -12.20 6.00
C LYS A 381 37.81 -11.35 6.16
N LEU A 382 37.71 -10.05 5.92
CA LEU A 382 38.82 -9.16 6.18
C LEU A 382 39.00 -9.06 7.70
N PRO A 383 40.25 -8.96 8.18
CA PRO A 383 40.45 -8.46 9.53
C PRO A 383 39.68 -7.15 9.58
N LEU A 384 38.69 -7.06 10.47
CA LEU A 384 38.01 -5.80 10.71
C LEU A 384 39.13 -4.78 10.84
N PRO A 385 39.17 -3.68 10.05
CA PRO A 385 40.05 -2.58 10.41
C PRO A 385 39.72 -2.37 11.88
N SER A 386 40.72 -2.43 12.75
CA SER A 386 40.50 -2.34 14.18
C SER A 386 39.67 -1.08 14.39
N ILE A 387 38.35 -1.25 14.46
CA ILE A 387 37.48 -0.37 15.17
C ILE A 387 38.04 -0.65 16.53
N ASP A 388 38.99 0.18 16.93
CA ASP A 388 39.49 0.16 18.28
C ASP A 388 38.27 0.54 19.10
N THR A 389 37.44 -0.47 19.39
CA THR A 389 36.32 -0.33 20.29
C THR A 389 36.87 -0.13 21.70
N GLY A 390 38.20 -0.23 21.89
CA GLY A 390 38.87 -0.29 23.17
C GLY A 390 38.53 -1.55 23.96
N TYR A 391 37.90 -2.56 23.33
CA TYR A 391 37.36 -3.73 24.03
C TYR A 391 37.96 -5.07 23.58
N THR A 392 38.40 -5.87 24.55
CA THR A 392 38.83 -7.26 24.37
C THR A 392 37.63 -8.20 24.13
N ILE A 393 37.88 -9.44 23.71
CA ILE A 393 36.82 -10.45 23.48
C ILE A 393 35.99 -10.67 24.76
N ASN A 394 36.65 -10.91 25.89
CA ASN A 394 35.98 -11.10 27.19
C ASN A 394 35.14 -9.87 27.62
N GLN A 395 35.57 -8.67 27.23
CA GLN A 395 34.82 -7.45 27.50
C GLN A 395 33.57 -7.36 26.61
N LYS A 396 33.67 -7.75 25.34
CA LYS A 396 32.53 -7.83 24.42
C LYS A 396 31.51 -8.86 24.90
N GLU A 397 31.95 -10.05 25.28
CA GLU A 397 31.07 -11.09 25.84
C GLU A 397 30.35 -10.61 27.11
N LEU A 398 31.05 -9.90 28.00
CA LEU A 398 30.40 -9.31 29.18
C LEU A 398 29.37 -8.24 28.79
N LEU A 399 29.69 -7.34 27.85
CA LEU A 399 28.75 -6.32 27.37
C LEU A 399 27.51 -6.97 26.74
N GLU A 400 27.71 -8.00 25.92
CA GLU A 400 26.63 -8.75 25.27
C GLU A 400 25.74 -9.48 26.29
N SER A 401 26.30 -10.04 27.37
CA SER A 401 25.50 -10.65 28.44
C SER A 401 24.61 -9.64 29.18
N TYR A 402 24.92 -8.35 29.09
CA TYR A 402 24.09 -7.24 29.57
C TYR A 402 23.29 -6.56 28.45
N GLY A 403 23.16 -7.21 27.29
CA GLY A 403 22.34 -6.77 26.17
C GLY A 403 22.95 -5.63 25.36
N LEU A 404 24.22 -5.28 25.53
CA LEU A 404 24.93 -4.25 24.76
C LEU A 404 25.81 -4.85 23.67
N ASP A 405 25.66 -4.36 22.44
CA ASP A 405 26.67 -4.62 21.41
C ASP A 405 27.91 -3.73 21.57
N TYR A 406 28.97 -4.05 20.83
CA TYR A 406 30.23 -3.28 20.83
C TYR A 406 30.10 -1.83 20.33
N LYS A 407 28.93 -1.44 19.77
CA LYS A 407 28.62 -0.08 19.33
C LYS A 407 27.78 0.69 20.37
N GLY A 408 27.49 0.08 21.51
CA GLY A 408 26.64 0.67 22.55
C GLY A 408 25.15 0.65 22.21
N ILE A 409 24.70 -0.23 21.32
CA ILE A 409 23.29 -0.44 21.04
C ILE A 409 22.75 -1.52 21.98
N TYR A 410 21.68 -1.18 22.69
CA TYR A 410 20.99 -2.11 23.58
C TYR A 410 19.97 -2.95 22.81
N ASN A 411 20.16 -4.26 22.83
CA ASN A 411 19.33 -5.24 22.12
C ASN A 411 18.38 -6.02 23.05
N GLY A 412 18.48 -5.83 24.37
CA GLY A 412 17.72 -6.59 25.37
C GLY A 412 18.43 -7.87 25.81
N ILE A 413 18.10 -8.33 27.03
CA ILE A 413 18.74 -9.51 27.63
C ILE A 413 17.81 -10.72 27.54
N ASP A 414 16.55 -10.57 27.96
CA ASP A 414 15.54 -11.64 27.96
C ASP A 414 14.27 -11.16 27.25
N ASN A 415 14.38 -11.04 25.93
CA ASN A 415 13.31 -10.58 25.06
C ASN A 415 12.23 -11.66 24.90
N ASN A 416 11.08 -11.45 25.53
CA ASN A 416 9.91 -12.31 25.39
C ASN A 416 8.77 -11.58 24.67
N ILE A 417 7.99 -12.35 23.92
CA ILE A 417 6.79 -11.85 23.23
C ILE A 417 5.64 -11.91 24.23
N SER A 418 5.00 -10.78 24.51
CA SER A 418 3.81 -10.75 25.37
C SER A 418 2.68 -11.60 24.77
N GLN A 419 2.10 -12.51 25.56
CA GLN A 419 1.14 -13.53 25.13
C GLN A 419 -0.33 -13.10 25.15
N GLU A 420 -0.67 -11.86 25.53
CA GLU A 420 -2.07 -11.42 25.50
C GLU A 420 -2.57 -11.36 24.04
N ILE A 421 -3.35 -12.37 23.65
CA ILE A 421 -4.12 -12.40 22.40
C ILE A 421 -5.56 -12.06 22.77
N ASN A 422 -5.98 -10.85 22.41
CA ASN A 422 -7.31 -10.34 22.72
C ASN A 422 -8.20 -10.25 21.47
N SER A 423 -7.63 -10.28 20.27
CA SER A 423 -8.41 -10.21 19.02
C SER A 423 -7.60 -10.67 17.80
N SER A 424 -8.24 -10.83 16.64
CA SER A 424 -7.52 -11.02 15.37
C SER A 424 -8.15 -10.25 14.22
N TYR A 425 -7.34 -9.88 13.22
CA TYR A 425 -7.80 -9.31 11.96
C TYR A 425 -7.00 -9.87 10.79
N SER A 426 -7.59 -9.89 9.60
CA SER A 426 -6.97 -10.38 8.38
C SER A 426 -6.67 -9.24 7.41
N TYR A 427 -5.54 -9.32 6.71
CA TYR A 427 -5.17 -8.36 5.68
C TYR A 427 -4.51 -9.05 4.48
N LYS A 428 -4.58 -8.41 3.32
CA LYS A 428 -3.97 -8.90 2.08
C LYS A 428 -2.49 -8.52 2.04
N ILE A 429 -1.65 -9.45 1.59
CA ILE A 429 -0.23 -9.28 1.36
C ILE A 429 0.08 -9.63 -0.08
N PHE A 430 0.93 -8.82 -0.69
CA PHE A 430 1.53 -9.09 -1.99
C PHE A 430 3.00 -9.40 -1.82
N ASP A 431 3.42 -10.56 -2.30
CA ASP A 431 4.83 -10.95 -2.40
C ASP A 431 5.26 -10.93 -3.85
N PHE A 432 6.35 -10.20 -4.12
CA PHE A 432 6.94 -10.08 -5.45
C PHE A 432 8.28 -10.79 -5.49
N TYR A 433 8.47 -11.62 -6.51
CA TYR A 433 9.76 -12.26 -6.76
C TYR A 433 9.97 -12.54 -8.24
N ILE A 434 11.24 -12.62 -8.65
CA ILE A 434 11.60 -13.05 -10.00
C ILE A 434 11.67 -14.58 -10.03
N LYS A 435 11.09 -15.21 -11.04
CA LYS A 435 11.17 -16.67 -11.24
C LYS A 435 12.64 -17.09 -11.34
N GLY A 436 13.06 -18.06 -10.52
CA GLY A 436 14.46 -18.49 -10.39
C GLY A 436 15.28 -17.70 -9.36
N PHE A 437 14.67 -16.75 -8.64
CA PHE A 437 15.27 -15.96 -7.54
C PHE A 437 14.49 -16.11 -6.23
N SER A 438 13.84 -17.25 -5.97
CA SER A 438 13.03 -17.44 -4.75
C SER A 438 13.89 -17.30 -3.49
N THR A 439 15.08 -17.91 -3.47
CA THR A 439 16.03 -17.88 -2.36
C THR A 439 17.43 -17.51 -2.84
N LEU A 440 18.13 -16.65 -2.12
CA LEU A 440 19.51 -16.29 -2.44
C LEU A 440 20.49 -17.38 -1.96
N PRO A 441 21.34 -17.94 -2.85
CA PRO A 441 22.28 -19.00 -2.50
C PRO A 441 23.36 -18.51 -1.52
N LYS A 442 24.02 -19.44 -0.82
CA LYS A 442 25.18 -19.12 0.04
C LYS A 442 26.38 -18.74 -0.83
N VAL A 443 27.16 -17.73 -0.45
CA VAL A 443 28.29 -17.21 -1.27
C VAL A 443 29.34 -18.30 -1.49
N GLU A 444 29.65 -19.07 -0.45
CA GLU A 444 30.58 -20.21 -0.49
C GLU A 444 30.12 -21.29 -1.48
N SER A 445 28.80 -21.55 -1.53
CA SER A 445 28.23 -22.50 -2.48
C SER A 445 28.41 -22.02 -3.92
N VAL A 446 28.33 -20.71 -4.17
CA VAL A 446 28.57 -20.15 -5.51
C VAL A 446 30.04 -20.29 -5.87
N ILE A 447 30.95 -19.90 -4.99
CA ILE A 447 32.40 -20.02 -5.19
C ILE A 447 32.79 -21.47 -5.52
N ASN A 448 32.25 -22.45 -4.78
CA ASN A 448 32.52 -23.86 -5.03
C ASN A 448 32.00 -24.33 -6.41
N LYS A 449 30.83 -23.85 -6.84
CA LYS A 449 30.29 -24.18 -8.17
C LYS A 449 31.11 -23.58 -9.30
N ILE A 450 31.62 -22.35 -9.13
CA ILE A 450 32.54 -21.70 -10.09
C ILE A 450 33.78 -22.59 -10.24
N LYS A 451 34.42 -22.98 -9.13
CA LYS A 451 35.61 -23.85 -9.14
C LYS A 451 35.37 -25.22 -9.76
N MET A 452 34.17 -25.79 -9.55
CA MET A 452 33.79 -27.10 -10.10
C MET A 452 33.18 -27.03 -11.52
N LEU A 453 33.15 -25.85 -12.16
CA LEU A 453 32.53 -25.63 -13.48
C LEU A 453 31.08 -26.15 -13.58
N LYS A 454 30.32 -26.05 -12.48
CA LYS A 454 28.93 -26.52 -12.41
C LYS A 454 27.97 -25.48 -12.97
N LYS A 455 26.87 -25.94 -13.57
CA LYS A 455 25.79 -25.07 -14.06
C LYS A 455 25.23 -24.19 -12.93
N LEU A 456 25.25 -22.88 -13.15
CA LEU A 456 24.75 -21.87 -12.24
C LEU A 456 23.28 -21.55 -12.55
N ASN A 457 22.47 -21.32 -11.52
CA ASN A 457 21.15 -20.73 -11.68
C ASN A 457 21.25 -19.20 -11.89
N LYS A 458 20.14 -18.52 -12.22
CA LYS A 458 20.14 -17.08 -12.53
C LYS A 458 20.72 -16.19 -11.42
N ALA A 459 20.41 -16.48 -10.15
CA ALA A 459 20.96 -15.71 -9.03
C ALA A 459 22.44 -16.02 -8.79
N GLU A 460 22.85 -17.27 -8.97
CA GLU A 460 24.25 -17.71 -8.88
C GLU A 460 25.12 -17.07 -9.97
N VAL A 461 24.60 -16.90 -11.20
CA VAL A 461 25.30 -16.18 -12.28
C VAL A 461 25.61 -14.74 -11.87
N ILE A 462 24.61 -13.99 -11.39
CA ILE A 462 24.82 -12.60 -10.95
C ILE A 462 25.83 -12.51 -9.80
N MET A 463 25.77 -13.44 -8.84
CA MET A 463 26.74 -13.49 -7.74
C MET A 463 28.14 -13.82 -8.25
N ALA A 464 28.27 -14.78 -9.17
CA ALA A 464 29.54 -15.16 -9.77
C ALA A 464 30.17 -14.02 -10.57
N ASP A 465 29.39 -13.35 -11.42
CA ASP A 465 29.84 -12.19 -12.19
C ASP A 465 30.33 -11.07 -11.27
N TYR A 466 29.63 -10.84 -10.16
CA TYR A 466 30.03 -9.83 -9.19
C TYR A 466 31.27 -10.22 -8.37
N ILE A 467 31.41 -11.50 -8.00
CA ILE A 467 32.64 -12.01 -7.37
C ILE A 467 33.84 -11.79 -8.31
N ASN A 468 33.72 -12.22 -9.57
CA ASN A 468 34.78 -12.05 -10.57
C ASN A 468 35.11 -10.56 -10.79
N TRP A 469 34.10 -9.68 -10.80
CA TRP A 469 34.33 -8.25 -10.90
C TRP A 469 35.11 -7.70 -9.68
N LEU A 470 34.76 -8.11 -8.46
CA LEU A 470 35.48 -7.70 -7.26
C LEU A 470 36.94 -8.22 -7.25
N GLU A 471 37.15 -9.46 -7.70
CA GLU A 471 38.49 -10.07 -7.83
C GLU A 471 39.33 -9.32 -8.87
N ASN A 472 38.81 -9.13 -10.08
CA ASN A 472 39.52 -8.48 -11.19
C ASN A 472 39.88 -7.02 -10.91
N ASN A 473 39.12 -6.34 -10.03
CA ASN A 473 39.38 -4.96 -9.62
C ASN A 473 40.14 -4.87 -8.27
N ASN A 474 40.59 -5.99 -7.70
CA ASN A 474 41.28 -6.07 -6.40
C ASN A 474 40.52 -5.43 -5.22
N ILE A 475 39.19 -5.33 -5.30
CA ILE A 475 38.36 -4.68 -4.28
C ILE A 475 38.24 -5.53 -3.02
N ILE A 476 38.36 -6.86 -3.15
CA ILE A 476 38.18 -7.83 -2.06
C ILE A 476 39.16 -7.60 -0.91
N ALA A 477 40.33 -7.00 -1.19
CA ALA A 477 41.34 -6.71 -0.19
C ALA A 477 41.08 -5.41 0.60
N SER A 478 40.13 -4.57 0.19
CA SER A 478 39.90 -3.23 0.75
C SER A 478 38.57 -3.16 1.50
N TYR A 479 38.64 -3.03 2.83
CA TYR A 479 37.43 -2.89 3.65
C TYR A 479 36.65 -1.61 3.32
N ASP A 480 37.34 -0.50 3.06
CA ASP A 480 36.69 0.78 2.79
C ASP A 480 35.95 0.77 1.45
N ASP A 481 36.53 0.16 0.41
CA ASP A 481 35.85 0.01 -0.89
C ASP A 481 34.64 -0.91 -0.79
N LEU A 482 34.77 -2.04 -0.08
CA LEU A 482 33.65 -2.94 0.18
C LEU A 482 32.56 -2.25 1.01
N LYS A 483 32.92 -1.45 2.02
CA LYS A 483 31.97 -0.70 2.85
C LYS A 483 31.24 0.37 2.03
N LYS A 484 31.92 1.06 1.11
CA LYS A 484 31.31 2.02 0.19
C LYS A 484 30.28 1.32 -0.69
N LEU A 485 30.67 0.23 -1.35
CA LEU A 485 29.77 -0.59 -2.16
C LEU A 485 28.57 -1.09 -1.34
N PHE A 486 28.82 -1.61 -0.13
CA PHE A 486 27.77 -2.11 0.76
C PHE A 486 26.71 -1.04 1.03
N ASN A 487 27.12 0.21 1.29
CA ASN A 487 26.21 1.31 1.51
C ASN A 487 25.44 1.68 0.24
N GLU A 488 26.10 1.75 -0.92
CA GLU A 488 25.45 2.03 -2.21
C GLU A 488 24.35 1.00 -2.53
N GLN A 489 24.64 -0.29 -2.35
CA GLN A 489 23.65 -1.35 -2.56
C GLN A 489 22.51 -1.29 -1.55
N LYS A 490 22.82 -0.98 -0.29
CA LYS A 490 21.83 -0.83 0.77
C LYS A 490 20.87 0.32 0.47
N ASP A 491 21.35 1.45 -0.02
CA ASP A 491 20.52 2.62 -0.34
C ASP A 491 19.56 2.33 -1.50
N ILE A 492 20.03 1.62 -2.54
CA ILE A 492 19.17 1.15 -3.64
C ILE A 492 18.09 0.19 -3.12
N ILE A 493 18.47 -0.77 -2.26
CA ILE A 493 17.52 -1.72 -1.67
C ILE A 493 16.46 -0.99 -0.84
N LEU A 494 16.86 -0.02 -0.01
CA LEU A 494 15.92 0.75 0.81
C LEU A 494 14.96 1.57 -0.05
N THR A 495 15.47 2.20 -1.12
CA THR A 495 14.66 2.93 -2.10
C THR A 495 13.63 2.01 -2.77
N ASN A 496 14.06 0.83 -3.23
CA ASN A 496 13.17 -0.13 -3.85
C ASN A 496 12.15 -0.71 -2.86
N ILE A 497 12.54 -0.96 -1.60
CA ILE A 497 11.59 -1.38 -0.56
C ILE A 497 10.50 -0.33 -0.39
N ARG A 498 10.84 0.96 -0.32
CA ARG A 498 9.86 2.04 -0.24
C ARG A 498 8.90 2.00 -1.43
N LEU A 499 9.42 1.99 -2.66
CA LEU A 499 8.59 1.94 -3.88
C LEU A 499 7.68 0.72 -3.92
N LEU A 500 8.20 -0.47 -3.58
CA LEU A 500 7.38 -1.68 -3.52
C LEU A 500 6.31 -1.59 -2.44
N THR A 501 6.63 -1.10 -1.24
CA THR A 501 5.65 -0.93 -0.17
C THR A 501 4.54 0.05 -0.59
N GLU A 502 4.89 1.15 -1.27
CA GLU A 502 3.91 2.09 -1.85
C GLU A 502 2.99 1.40 -2.86
N ILE A 503 3.55 0.64 -3.82
CA ILE A 503 2.77 -0.13 -4.80
C ILE A 503 1.82 -1.12 -4.12
N LYS A 504 2.30 -1.87 -3.12
CA LYS A 504 1.45 -2.82 -2.39
C LYS A 504 0.34 -2.11 -1.62
N LEU A 505 0.65 -0.98 -1.00
CA LEU A 505 -0.30 -0.18 -0.25
C LEU A 505 -1.38 0.41 -1.17
N ILE A 506 -1.01 0.87 -2.37
CA ILE A 506 -1.96 1.26 -3.42
C ILE A 506 -2.92 0.12 -3.72
N LYS A 507 -2.40 -1.08 -4.02
CA LYS A 507 -3.23 -2.22 -4.41
C LYS A 507 -4.13 -2.74 -3.30
N VAL A 508 -3.67 -2.72 -2.04
CA VAL A 508 -4.54 -3.10 -0.92
C VAL A 508 -5.65 -2.07 -0.69
N LEU A 509 -5.33 -0.77 -0.74
CA LEU A 509 -6.30 0.29 -0.50
C LEU A 509 -7.33 0.40 -1.63
N THR A 510 -6.88 0.45 -2.89
CA THR A 510 -7.79 0.57 -4.04
C THR A 510 -8.51 -0.73 -4.36
N GLY A 511 -7.99 -1.88 -3.91
CA GLY A 511 -8.46 -3.22 -4.31
C GLY A 511 -8.41 -3.46 -5.82
N ASP A 512 -7.77 -2.56 -6.57
CA ASP A 512 -7.49 -2.69 -7.98
C ASP A 512 -6.47 -3.82 -8.18
N PHE A 513 -6.43 -4.38 -9.38
CA PHE A 513 -5.49 -5.44 -9.74
C PHE A 513 -4.67 -5.03 -10.98
N TRP A 514 -3.59 -5.74 -11.28
CA TRP A 514 -2.87 -5.46 -12.52
C TRP A 514 -3.56 -6.15 -13.70
N ASN A 515 -3.62 -5.46 -14.83
CA ASN A 515 -4.09 -6.03 -16.09
C ASN A 515 -2.95 -6.77 -16.80
N GLY A 516 -3.28 -7.80 -17.59
CA GLY A 516 -2.29 -8.53 -18.39
C GLY A 516 -1.47 -9.58 -17.62
N LEU A 517 -1.97 -10.04 -16.47
CA LEU A 517 -1.37 -11.13 -15.71
C LEU A 517 -1.90 -12.49 -16.16
N GLU A 518 -1.01 -13.48 -16.25
CA GLU A 518 -1.35 -14.88 -16.48
C GLU A 518 -1.46 -15.62 -15.13
N LEU A 519 -2.47 -16.49 -14.98
CA LEU A 519 -2.57 -17.35 -13.79
C LEU A 519 -1.70 -18.61 -13.99
N SER A 520 -0.82 -18.88 -13.03
CA SER A 520 -0.02 -20.12 -12.99
C SER A 520 -0.80 -21.28 -12.40
N THR A 521 -0.34 -22.51 -12.66
CA THR A 521 -0.89 -23.74 -12.07
C THR A 521 -0.92 -23.74 -10.53
N ASN A 522 -0.02 -22.98 -9.90
CA ASN A 522 0.10 -22.89 -8.45
C ASN A 522 -0.71 -21.72 -7.86
N GLY A 523 -1.60 -21.10 -8.64
CA GLY A 523 -2.44 -19.98 -8.21
C GLY A 523 -1.71 -18.64 -8.07
N ASN A 524 -0.43 -18.55 -8.46
CA ASN A 524 0.29 -17.28 -8.52
C ASN A 524 0.02 -16.56 -9.84
N TYR A 525 0.12 -15.23 -9.85
CA TYR A 525 0.04 -14.43 -11.06
C TYR A 525 1.43 -14.20 -11.65
N ILE A 526 1.52 -14.24 -12.97
CA ILE A 526 2.78 -14.15 -13.71
C ILE A 526 2.70 -13.01 -14.72
N TYR A 527 3.80 -12.24 -14.78
CA TYR A 527 4.07 -11.31 -15.86
C TYR A 527 5.40 -11.65 -16.52
N LYS A 528 5.43 -11.76 -17.85
CA LYS A 528 6.63 -12.07 -18.62
C LYS A 528 6.97 -10.91 -19.53
N LYS A 529 8.22 -10.47 -19.48
CA LYS A 529 8.78 -9.53 -20.45
C LYS A 529 10.26 -9.83 -20.63
N ASN A 530 10.69 -9.94 -21.89
CA ASN A 530 12.03 -10.40 -22.25
C ASN A 530 12.33 -11.74 -21.55
N GLU A 531 13.56 -11.94 -21.05
CA GLU A 531 13.96 -13.15 -20.31
C GLU A 531 13.60 -13.12 -18.81
N LYS A 532 12.84 -12.10 -18.37
CA LYS A 532 12.46 -11.90 -16.98
C LYS A 532 11.01 -12.32 -16.75
N THR A 533 10.77 -12.93 -15.60
CA THR A 533 9.42 -13.36 -15.21
C THR A 533 9.17 -12.90 -13.79
N LEU A 534 8.27 -11.92 -13.64
CA LEU A 534 7.74 -11.49 -12.35
C LEU A 534 6.67 -12.48 -11.90
N VAL A 535 6.73 -12.86 -10.64
CA VAL A 535 5.69 -13.64 -9.97
C VAL A 535 5.13 -12.81 -8.83
N ILE A 536 3.80 -12.68 -8.82
CA ILE A 536 3.02 -12.00 -7.80
C ILE A 536 2.22 -13.05 -7.05
N LYS A 537 2.53 -13.20 -5.77
CA LYS A 537 1.80 -14.08 -4.86
C LYS A 537 0.92 -13.23 -3.96
N VAL A 538 -0.38 -13.54 -3.93
CA VAL A 538 -1.36 -12.86 -3.09
C VAL A 538 -1.72 -13.77 -1.93
N LEU A 539 -1.51 -13.29 -0.71
CA LEU A 539 -1.80 -14.02 0.53
C LEU A 539 -2.76 -13.22 1.39
N THR A 540 -3.57 -13.93 2.18
CA THR A 540 -4.31 -13.31 3.30
C THR A 540 -3.65 -13.79 4.58
N LYS A 541 -3.25 -12.84 5.44
CA LYS A 541 -2.59 -13.14 6.71
C LYS A 541 -3.47 -12.64 7.84
N THR A 542 -3.68 -13.52 8.82
CA THR A 542 -4.37 -13.19 10.07
C THR A 542 -3.34 -12.78 11.10
N ILE A 543 -3.53 -11.62 11.72
CA ILE A 543 -2.74 -11.13 12.85
C ILE A 543 -3.58 -11.27 14.10
N GLU A 544 -3.03 -11.95 15.09
CA GLU A 544 -3.48 -11.92 16.47
C GLU A 544 -2.92 -10.67 17.15
N ILE A 545 -3.81 -9.88 17.74
CA ILE A 545 -3.52 -8.68 18.53
C ILE A 545 -3.43 -9.04 20.00
#